data_AF-A0A6G1G2Q9-F1
#
_entry.id   AF-A0A6G1G2Q9-F1
#
_cell.length_a   1.000
_cell.length_b   1.000
_cell.length_c   1.000
_cell.angle_alpha   90.00
_cell.angle_beta   90.00
_cell.angle_gamma   90.00
#
_symmetry.space_group_name_H-M   'P 1'
#
loop_
_entity.id
_entity.type
_entity.pdbx_description
1 polymer ?
#
loop_
_entity_poly.entity_id
_entity_poly.type
_entity_poly.pdbx_seq_one_letter_code
_entity_poly.pdbx_strand_id
1 'polypeptide(L)'
;VIRRGALDSNRLLSRCISTKEQPNVANITANDPNASARAPVPNISATNELPSSSIGSHDAAIQESVAEGEKLRVQQAPNRHTVWSRSQQPREAAMVGPRFEQMTMADQPRPLAAIDLIHKQPVRWREERVVSCDGGGGPLGHPRIFINLDKPQICWCTYCGVPFAHEHHRKHLESLPSTSYPLEPTGDPAQV
;
A
#
# COMPACT_ATOMS: atom_id res chain seq x y z
N VAL A 1 6.81 100.17 -1.02
CA VAL A 1 5.56 99.86 -0.28
C VAL A 1 5.43 98.32 -0.28
N ILE A 2 5.75 97.57 0.80
CA ILE A 2 4.92 97.19 1.98
C ILE A 2 3.76 96.26 1.54
N ARG A 3 3.58 94.97 1.94
CA ARG A 3 4.10 94.00 2.97
C ARG A 3 4.47 92.63 2.31
N ARG A 4 5.28 91.70 2.85
CA ARG A 4 5.21 90.75 4.02
C ARG A 4 4.05 89.72 4.05
N GLY A 5 4.40 88.42 4.18
CA GLY A 5 3.56 87.29 4.63
C GLY A 5 2.97 86.42 3.49
N ALA A 6 2.81 85.09 3.62
CA ALA A 6 3.25 84.12 4.63
C ALA A 6 3.32 82.69 4.03
N LEU A 7 4.01 81.76 4.67
CA LEU A 7 3.94 80.31 4.38
C LEU A 7 2.72 79.71 5.08
N ASP A 8 1.96 78.84 4.40
CA ASP A 8 1.14 77.86 5.12
C ASP A 8 0.87 76.56 4.32
N SER A 9 1.46 75.49 4.85
CA SER A 9 0.79 74.23 5.24
C SER A 9 -0.15 73.49 4.29
N ASN A 10 0.34 72.32 3.86
CA ASN A 10 -0.35 71.02 3.93
C ASN A 10 -1.68 70.81 3.17
N ARG A 11 -1.60 70.20 1.98
CA ARG A 11 -2.63 69.24 1.51
C ARG A 11 -2.06 68.21 0.54
N LEU A 12 -1.54 67.11 1.08
CA LEU A 12 -1.20 65.92 0.30
C LEU A 12 -2.51 65.28 -0.23
N LEU A 13 -2.74 65.36 -1.53
CA LEU A 13 -3.79 64.59 -2.21
C LEU A 13 -3.35 63.12 -2.26
N SER A 14 -3.92 62.32 -1.37
CA SER A 14 -3.64 60.88 -1.27
C SER A 14 -4.06 60.15 -2.54
N ARG A 15 -3.09 59.78 -3.38
CA ARG A 15 -3.30 58.79 -4.45
C ARG A 15 -3.24 57.41 -3.82
N CYS A 16 -4.39 56.76 -3.70
CA CYS A 16 -4.51 55.37 -3.30
C CYS A 16 -3.91 54.44 -4.37
N ILE A 17 -2.59 54.24 -4.32
CA ILE A 17 -1.94 53.16 -5.05
C ILE A 17 -2.37 51.85 -4.39
N SER A 18 -3.15 51.04 -5.11
CA SER A 18 -3.54 49.71 -4.66
C SER A 18 -2.31 48.81 -4.66
N THR A 19 -1.66 48.69 -3.50
CA THR A 19 -0.63 47.69 -3.24
C THR A 19 -1.31 46.33 -3.12
N LYS A 20 -1.65 45.72 -4.27
CA LYS A 20 -1.72 44.26 -4.34
C LYS A 20 -0.31 43.77 -4.02
N GLU A 21 -0.14 43.18 -2.85
CA GLU A 21 1.12 42.58 -2.43
C GLU A 21 1.54 41.58 -3.52
N GLN A 22 2.64 41.89 -4.20
CA GLN A 22 3.33 40.85 -4.97
C GLN A 22 3.84 39.83 -3.94
N PRO A 23 3.73 38.51 -4.22
CA PRO A 23 4.25 37.51 -3.30
C PRO A 23 5.73 37.80 -3.06
N ASN A 24 6.07 38.08 -1.81
CA ASN A 24 7.40 38.54 -1.43
C ASN A 24 8.44 37.53 -1.91
N VAL A 25 9.45 37.99 -2.66
CA VAL A 25 10.54 37.15 -3.17
C VAL A 25 11.38 36.54 -2.01
N ALA A 26 11.20 37.00 -0.77
CA ALA A 26 11.71 36.32 0.43
C ALA A 26 11.02 34.97 0.75
N ASN A 27 9.85 34.67 0.17
CA ASN A 27 9.10 33.41 0.40
C ASN A 27 9.46 32.28 -0.58
N ILE A 28 10.34 32.50 -1.58
CA ILE A 28 11.06 31.37 -2.19
C ILE A 28 12.13 30.91 -1.20
N THR A 29 11.75 29.98 -0.32
CA THR A 29 12.67 29.32 0.60
C THR A 29 13.79 28.66 -0.21
N ALA A 30 15.00 29.20 -0.10
CA ALA A 30 16.20 28.54 -0.62
C ALA A 30 16.36 27.16 0.02
N ASN A 31 17.12 26.28 -0.63
CA ASN A 31 17.40 24.93 -0.13
C ASN A 31 18.22 25.01 1.17
N ASP A 32 17.54 25.03 2.31
CA ASP A 32 18.15 24.95 3.64
C ASP A 32 18.73 23.53 3.83
N PRO A 33 20.04 23.38 4.10
CA PRO A 33 20.65 22.07 4.29
C PRO A 33 20.12 21.33 5.54
N ASN A 34 19.44 21.99 6.48
CA ASN A 34 18.89 21.36 7.69
C ASN A 34 17.49 20.76 7.46
N ALA A 35 17.35 19.93 6.44
CA ALA A 35 16.08 19.28 6.06
C ALA A 35 15.46 18.41 7.17
N SER A 36 16.25 18.00 8.18
CA SER A 36 15.81 17.17 9.32
C SER A 36 14.78 17.86 10.23
N ALA A 37 14.69 19.19 10.20
CA ALA A 37 13.76 19.97 11.03
C ALA A 37 12.38 20.20 10.37
N ARG A 38 12.18 19.78 9.10
CA ARG A 38 10.93 20.01 8.38
C ARG A 38 9.91 18.92 8.73
N ALA A 39 8.66 19.32 8.96
CA ALA A 39 7.55 18.37 9.06
C ALA A 39 7.51 17.47 7.81
N PRO A 40 7.22 16.15 7.94
CA PRO A 40 7.12 15.26 6.78
C PRO A 40 6.17 15.82 5.74
N VAL A 41 6.66 15.98 4.51
CA VAL A 41 5.80 16.39 3.39
C VAL A 41 4.83 15.22 3.11
N PRO A 42 3.51 15.44 3.15
CA PRO A 42 2.56 14.39 2.81
C PRO A 42 2.75 14.01 1.34
N ASN A 43 2.88 12.71 1.05
CA ASN A 43 3.10 12.21 -0.31
C ASN A 43 1.80 12.20 -1.15
N ILE A 44 0.66 12.50 -0.54
CA ILE A 44 -0.66 12.51 -1.16
C ILE A 44 -1.24 13.90 -1.03
N SER A 45 -1.73 14.42 -2.16
CA SER A 45 -2.24 15.77 -2.25
C SER A 45 -3.69 15.85 -1.77
N ALA A 46 -3.99 16.84 -0.93
CA ALA A 46 -5.36 17.19 -0.56
C ALA A 46 -6.23 17.63 -1.76
N THR A 47 -5.62 17.86 -2.93
CA THR A 47 -6.35 18.09 -4.19
C THR A 47 -7.21 16.89 -4.62
N ASN A 48 -6.85 15.67 -4.19
CA ASN A 48 -7.59 14.45 -4.55
C ASN A 48 -8.92 14.31 -3.77
N GLU A 49 -9.17 15.17 -2.78
CA GLU A 49 -10.42 15.18 -2.00
C GLU A 49 -11.62 15.74 -2.78
N LEU A 50 -11.38 16.42 -3.91
CA LEU A 50 -12.43 16.86 -4.83
C LEU A 50 -12.62 15.85 -5.96
N PRO A 51 -13.87 15.53 -6.35
CA PRO A 51 -14.12 14.57 -7.43
C PRO A 51 -13.60 15.09 -8.77
N SER A 52 -12.80 14.27 -9.45
CA SER A 52 -12.34 14.57 -10.81
C SER A 52 -13.49 14.45 -11.82
N SER A 53 -13.28 15.00 -13.03
CA SER A 53 -14.17 14.79 -14.17
C SER A 53 -14.01 13.43 -14.85
N SER A 54 -13.03 12.63 -14.44
CA SER A 54 -12.76 11.30 -14.98
C SER A 54 -13.37 10.20 -14.11
N ILE A 55 -13.76 9.11 -14.75
CA ILE A 55 -14.31 7.92 -14.11
C ILE A 55 -13.17 6.93 -13.84
N GLY A 56 -13.09 6.41 -12.61
CA GLY A 56 -12.07 5.46 -12.15
C GLY A 56 -12.49 4.00 -12.29
N SER A 57 -11.78 3.10 -11.59
CA SER A 57 -11.94 1.64 -11.69
C SER A 57 -13.28 1.07 -11.20
N HIS A 58 -14.20 1.91 -10.73
CA HIS A 58 -15.46 1.53 -10.08
C HIS A 58 -16.68 2.28 -10.64
N ASP A 59 -16.60 2.77 -11.89
CA ASP A 59 -17.62 3.59 -12.54
C ASP A 59 -18.03 4.87 -11.77
N ALA A 60 -17.16 5.29 -10.84
CA ALA A 60 -17.31 6.46 -9.98
C ALA A 60 -16.27 7.55 -10.33
N ALA A 61 -16.56 8.81 -9.96
CA ALA A 61 -15.59 9.90 -10.08
C ALA A 61 -14.36 9.62 -9.21
N ILE A 62 -13.16 9.89 -9.74
CA ILE A 62 -11.92 9.66 -9.00
C ILE A 62 -11.83 10.67 -7.86
N GLN A 63 -11.84 10.17 -6.63
CA GLN A 63 -11.78 10.93 -5.38
C GLN A 63 -11.19 10.05 -4.28
N GLU A 64 -10.30 10.57 -3.43
CA GLU A 64 -9.84 9.88 -2.22
C GLU A 64 -9.60 10.85 -1.07
N SER A 65 -9.76 10.39 0.17
CA SER A 65 -9.32 11.17 1.33
C SER A 65 -7.81 10.99 1.56
N VAL A 66 -7.12 12.03 2.06
CA VAL A 66 -5.67 11.94 2.34
C VAL A 66 -5.34 10.80 3.30
N ALA A 67 -6.18 10.56 4.31
CA ALA A 67 -5.98 9.50 5.30
C ALA A 67 -6.15 8.09 4.70
N GLU A 68 -7.11 7.90 3.80
CA GLU A 68 -7.29 6.62 3.10
C GLU A 68 -6.17 6.38 2.09
N GLY A 69 -5.83 7.39 1.29
CA GLY A 69 -4.70 7.35 0.39
C GLY A 69 -3.41 6.95 1.11
N GLU A 70 -3.14 7.50 2.31
CA GLU A 70 -1.90 7.25 3.05
C GLU A 70 -1.85 5.84 3.61
N LYS A 71 -2.96 5.36 4.20
CA LYS A 71 -3.11 3.95 4.60
C LYS A 71 -2.80 3.02 3.41
N LEU A 72 -3.36 3.32 2.25
CA LEU A 72 -3.16 2.53 1.03
C LEU A 72 -1.73 2.62 0.50
N ARG A 73 -1.10 3.80 0.56
CA ARG A 73 0.29 4.06 0.14
C ARG A 73 1.30 3.26 0.98
N VAL A 74 1.08 3.18 2.28
CA VAL A 74 1.97 2.45 3.22
C VAL A 74 1.76 0.94 3.13
N GLN A 75 0.51 0.47 3.06
CA GLN A 75 0.19 -0.96 3.11
C GLN A 75 0.68 -1.72 1.85
N GLN A 76 1.52 -2.74 2.02
CA GLN A 76 2.17 -3.45 0.90
C GLN A 76 1.18 -4.15 -0.08
N ALA A 77 0.09 -4.72 0.44
CA ALA A 77 -1.00 -5.34 -0.31
C ALA A 77 -2.31 -5.28 0.52
N PRO A 78 -3.53 -5.37 -0.06
CA PRO A 78 -4.77 -5.17 0.70
C PRO A 78 -4.97 -6.11 1.90
N ASN A 79 -4.36 -7.31 1.86
CA ASN A 79 -4.33 -8.29 2.96
C ASN A 79 -3.05 -8.25 3.82
N ARG A 80 -2.02 -7.48 3.43
CA ARG A 80 -0.68 -7.52 4.06
C ARG A 80 -0.01 -6.16 4.20
N HIS A 81 0.42 -5.81 5.41
CA HIS A 81 1.18 -4.56 5.63
C HIS A 81 2.67 -4.68 5.27
N THR A 82 3.30 -5.81 5.61
CA THR A 82 4.77 -5.96 5.57
C THR A 82 5.27 -6.63 4.29
N VAL A 83 6.53 -6.37 3.94
CA VAL A 83 7.25 -7.11 2.89
C VAL A 83 7.37 -8.61 3.21
N TRP A 84 7.66 -9.41 2.20
CA TRP A 84 7.83 -10.87 2.29
C TRP A 84 9.09 -11.39 1.57
N SER A 85 9.92 -10.51 1.01
CA SER A 85 11.25 -10.84 0.48
C SER A 85 12.29 -9.82 0.94
N ARG A 86 13.53 -10.28 1.18
CA ARG A 86 14.66 -9.44 1.59
C ARG A 86 15.01 -8.35 0.57
N SER A 87 14.76 -8.57 -0.71
CA SER A 87 15.02 -7.61 -1.80
C SER A 87 13.81 -6.72 -2.15
N GLN A 88 12.67 -6.93 -1.49
CA GLN A 88 11.46 -6.15 -1.74
C GLN A 88 11.54 -4.81 -1.01
N GLN A 89 11.38 -3.70 -1.74
CA GLN A 89 11.21 -2.39 -1.13
C GLN A 89 9.80 -2.27 -0.51
N PRO A 90 9.67 -1.66 0.68
CA PRO A 90 8.36 -1.38 1.27
C PRO A 90 7.61 -0.33 0.45
N ARG A 91 6.29 -0.49 0.32
CA ARG A 91 5.44 0.36 -0.53
C ARG A 91 5.52 1.84 -0.15
N GLU A 92 5.67 2.14 1.15
CA GLU A 92 5.87 3.49 1.69
C GLU A 92 7.10 4.22 1.15
N ALA A 93 8.13 3.50 0.67
CA ALA A 93 9.35 4.06 0.08
C ALA A 93 9.31 4.04 -1.45
N ALA A 94 8.60 3.07 -2.04
CA ALA A 94 8.46 2.95 -3.49
C ALA A 94 7.44 3.94 -4.08
N MET A 95 6.36 4.24 -3.35
CA MET A 95 5.29 5.16 -3.75
C MET A 95 5.56 6.58 -3.21
N VAL A 96 6.68 7.17 -3.63
CA VAL A 96 7.17 8.50 -3.21
C VAL A 96 7.67 9.29 -4.42
N GLY A 97 7.47 10.61 -4.38
CA GLY A 97 8.02 11.58 -5.34
C GLY A 97 7.04 12.03 -6.43
N PRO A 98 7.48 12.93 -7.33
CA PRO A 98 6.58 13.72 -8.20
C PRO A 98 5.67 12.92 -9.13
N ARG A 99 6.00 11.66 -9.42
CA ARG A 99 5.15 10.78 -10.24
C ARG A 99 3.85 10.37 -9.53
N PHE A 100 3.79 10.43 -8.21
CA PHE A 100 2.66 9.95 -7.41
C PHE A 100 1.85 11.07 -6.74
N GLU A 101 2.36 12.31 -6.74
CA GLU A 101 1.77 13.46 -6.03
C GLU A 101 0.33 13.79 -6.47
N GLN A 102 0.06 13.65 -7.77
CA GLN A 102 -1.26 13.87 -8.39
C GLN A 102 -1.93 12.56 -8.84
N MET A 103 -1.49 11.41 -8.30
CA MET A 103 -2.14 10.13 -8.56
C MET A 103 -3.03 9.74 -7.39
N THR A 104 -4.26 9.34 -7.69
CA THR A 104 -5.14 8.69 -6.73
C THR A 104 -4.58 7.30 -6.43
N MET A 105 -4.30 7.03 -5.14
CA MET A 105 -3.74 5.76 -4.69
C MET A 105 -4.72 4.61 -4.88
N ALA A 106 -6.02 4.86 -4.68
CA ALA A 106 -7.11 3.87 -4.79
C ALA A 106 -7.06 3.04 -6.08
N ASP A 107 -6.99 3.69 -7.25
CA ASP A 107 -6.98 3.04 -8.57
C ASP A 107 -5.62 2.40 -8.96
N GLN A 108 -4.55 2.60 -8.17
CA GLN A 108 -3.25 1.99 -8.49
C GLN A 108 -3.25 0.47 -8.27
N PRO A 109 -2.62 -0.32 -9.17
CA PRO A 109 -2.57 -1.79 -9.07
C PRO A 109 -2.15 -2.30 -7.68
N ARG A 110 -2.99 -3.16 -7.12
CA ARG A 110 -2.94 -3.61 -5.71
C ARG A 110 -3.38 -5.06 -5.53
N PRO A 111 -2.72 -6.04 -6.18
CA PRO A 111 -3.08 -7.45 -6.05
C PRO A 111 -2.95 -7.92 -4.59
N LEU A 112 -3.75 -8.92 -4.22
CA LEU A 112 -3.63 -9.61 -2.93
C LEU A 112 -2.28 -10.34 -2.85
N ALA A 113 -1.64 -10.29 -1.68
CA ALA A 113 -0.41 -11.03 -1.42
C ALA A 113 -0.73 -12.53 -1.31
N ALA A 114 -0.25 -13.32 -2.27
CA ALA A 114 -0.51 -14.76 -2.35
C ALA A 114 -0.02 -15.54 -1.11
N ILE A 115 0.99 -15.04 -0.40
CA ILE A 115 1.51 -15.65 0.83
C ILE A 115 0.42 -15.82 1.90
N ASP A 116 -0.37 -14.78 2.18
CA ASP A 116 -1.42 -14.89 3.20
C ASP A 116 -2.67 -15.61 2.67
N LEU A 117 -2.81 -15.76 1.34
CA LEU A 117 -3.87 -16.57 0.72
C LEU A 117 -3.55 -18.07 0.77
N ILE A 118 -2.29 -18.47 0.58
CA ILE A 118 -1.90 -19.89 0.66
C ILE A 118 -1.93 -20.39 2.11
N HIS A 119 -1.60 -19.55 3.08
CA HIS A 119 -1.74 -19.86 4.52
C HIS A 119 -3.19 -20.02 5.00
N LYS A 120 -4.19 -19.64 4.20
CA LYS A 120 -5.59 -19.96 4.46
C LYS A 120 -6.00 -21.36 4.00
N GLN A 121 -5.22 -22.04 3.16
CA GLN A 121 -5.59 -23.37 2.67
C GLN A 121 -5.50 -24.42 3.79
N PRO A 122 -6.51 -25.30 3.95
CA PRO A 122 -6.45 -26.38 4.92
C PRO A 122 -5.43 -27.45 4.51
N VAL A 123 -4.81 -28.08 5.50
CA VAL A 123 -3.92 -29.23 5.29
C VAL A 123 -4.69 -30.40 4.65
N ARG A 124 -4.21 -30.86 3.50
CA ARG A 124 -4.79 -32.03 2.80
C ARG A 124 -4.22 -33.31 3.39
N TRP A 125 -4.98 -33.91 4.31
CA TRP A 125 -4.69 -35.20 4.92
C TRP A 125 -4.69 -36.34 3.89
N ARG A 126 -3.72 -37.24 3.99
CA ARG A 126 -3.56 -38.41 3.10
C ARG A 126 -3.07 -39.62 3.89
N GLU A 127 -3.53 -40.80 3.50
CA GLU A 127 -3.04 -42.11 3.98
C GLU A 127 -1.77 -42.58 3.27
N GLU A 128 -1.44 -41.98 2.12
CA GLU A 128 -0.30 -42.37 1.29
C GLU A 128 1.01 -41.74 1.76
N ARG A 129 2.07 -42.55 1.77
CA ARG A 129 3.45 -42.14 2.08
C ARG A 129 4.00 -41.06 1.13
N VAL A 130 3.60 -41.13 -0.14
CA VAL A 130 4.07 -40.25 -1.22
C VAL A 130 2.87 -39.81 -2.04
N VAL A 131 2.65 -38.50 -2.16
CA VAL A 131 1.45 -37.94 -2.80
C VAL A 131 1.84 -37.22 -4.08
N SER A 132 1.10 -37.48 -5.16
CA SER A 132 1.28 -36.74 -6.41
C SER A 132 0.49 -35.43 -6.41
N CYS A 133 1.12 -34.34 -6.85
CA CYS A 133 0.49 -33.03 -7.01
C CYS A 133 0.81 -32.47 -8.40
N ASP A 134 -0.21 -32.06 -9.14
CA ASP A 134 -0.14 -31.43 -10.46
C ASP A 134 -0.81 -30.05 -10.50
N GLY A 135 -1.26 -29.52 -9.35
CA GLY A 135 -1.96 -28.24 -9.24
C GLY A 135 -3.45 -28.28 -9.61
N GLY A 136 -3.97 -29.43 -10.06
CA GLY A 136 -5.33 -29.56 -10.58
C GLY A 136 -5.46 -29.10 -12.03
N GLY A 137 -6.59 -29.45 -12.67
CA GLY A 137 -6.85 -29.10 -14.07
C GLY A 137 -5.94 -29.82 -15.09
N GLY A 138 -5.18 -30.83 -14.67
CA GLY A 138 -4.29 -31.61 -15.54
C GLY A 138 -3.22 -30.73 -16.21
N PRO A 139 -3.23 -30.54 -17.54
CA PRO A 139 -2.25 -29.72 -18.24
C PRO A 139 -2.34 -28.21 -17.92
N LEU A 140 -3.42 -27.74 -17.27
CA LEU A 140 -3.56 -26.34 -16.85
C LEU A 140 -2.86 -26.01 -15.52
N GLY A 141 -2.38 -27.02 -14.80
CA GLY A 141 -1.66 -26.87 -13.54
C GLY A 141 -0.14 -26.74 -13.73
N HIS A 142 0.62 -27.44 -12.89
CA HIS A 142 2.08 -27.47 -12.93
C HIS A 142 2.61 -28.89 -13.24
N PRO A 143 3.89 -29.06 -13.59
CA PRO A 143 4.48 -30.39 -13.77
C PRO A 143 4.24 -31.26 -12.53
N ARG A 144 3.74 -32.48 -12.75
CA ARG A 144 3.41 -33.42 -11.67
C ARG A 144 4.67 -33.72 -10.83
N ILE A 145 4.60 -33.41 -9.55
CA ILE A 145 5.62 -33.78 -8.56
C ILE A 145 5.09 -34.81 -7.57
N PHE A 146 6.01 -35.49 -6.90
CA PHE A 146 5.73 -36.44 -5.83
C PHE A 146 6.32 -35.89 -4.52
N ILE A 147 5.49 -35.82 -3.48
CA ILE A 147 5.81 -35.20 -2.19
C ILE A 147 5.83 -36.28 -1.11
N ASN A 148 6.94 -36.41 -0.39
CA ASN A 148 7.10 -37.39 0.68
C ASN A 148 6.48 -36.88 1.99
N LEU A 149 5.59 -37.66 2.60
CA LEU A 149 4.89 -37.33 3.85
C LEU A 149 5.39 -38.13 5.08
N ASP A 150 6.56 -38.79 4.94
CA ASP A 150 7.24 -39.57 6.00
C ASP A 150 7.52 -38.81 7.29
N LYS A 151 7.70 -37.50 7.19
CA LYS A 151 8.08 -36.67 8.34
C LYS A 151 6.81 -36.22 9.08
N PRO A 152 6.86 -36.08 10.42
CA PRO A 152 5.75 -35.57 11.21
C PRO A 152 5.66 -34.03 11.11
N GLN A 153 5.58 -33.52 9.89
CA GLN A 153 5.53 -32.11 9.54
C GLN A 153 4.55 -31.90 8.36
N ILE A 154 4.01 -30.70 8.21
CA ILE A 154 3.26 -30.32 7.01
C ILE A 154 4.25 -30.17 5.85
N CYS A 155 4.05 -30.91 4.77
CA CYS A 155 4.85 -30.86 3.55
C CYS A 155 4.05 -30.17 2.44
N TRP A 156 4.56 -29.08 1.88
CA TRP A 156 3.87 -28.30 0.85
C TRP A 156 4.38 -28.60 -0.56
N CYS A 157 3.50 -28.42 -1.56
CA CYS A 157 3.90 -28.44 -2.97
C CYS A 157 4.82 -27.24 -3.28
N THR A 158 5.94 -27.47 -3.99
CA THR A 158 6.89 -26.41 -4.37
C THR A 158 6.38 -25.46 -5.45
N TYR A 159 5.29 -25.80 -6.13
CA TYR A 159 4.65 -24.97 -7.16
C TYR A 159 3.44 -24.21 -6.59
N CYS A 160 2.37 -24.92 -6.20
CA CYS A 160 1.15 -24.28 -5.68
C CYS A 160 1.23 -23.84 -4.21
N GLY A 161 2.22 -24.32 -3.43
CA GLY A 161 2.27 -24.10 -1.97
C GLY A 161 1.23 -24.88 -1.16
N VAL A 162 0.36 -25.68 -1.80
CA VAL A 162 -0.71 -26.43 -1.12
C VAL A 162 -0.12 -27.38 -0.08
N PRO A 163 -0.60 -27.35 1.18
CA PRO A 163 -0.10 -28.20 2.26
C PRO A 163 -0.69 -29.61 2.24
N PHE A 164 0.16 -30.61 2.49
CA PHE A 164 -0.20 -32.01 2.68
C PHE A 164 0.39 -32.54 3.99
N ALA A 165 -0.29 -33.51 4.61
CA ALA A 165 0.23 -34.23 5.77
C ALA A 165 -0.29 -35.67 5.83
N HIS A 166 0.50 -36.56 6.42
CA HIS A 166 0.12 -37.96 6.60
C HIS A 166 -0.79 -38.14 7.81
N GLU A 167 -1.88 -38.91 7.69
CA GLU A 167 -2.85 -39.10 8.77
C GLU A 167 -2.25 -39.72 10.03
N HIS A 168 -1.33 -40.66 9.89
CA HIS A 168 -0.52 -41.19 11.00
C HIS A 168 0.11 -40.10 11.90
N HIS A 169 0.48 -38.95 11.33
CA HIS A 169 1.11 -37.83 12.07
C HIS A 169 0.10 -36.79 12.59
N ARG A 170 -1.20 -36.98 12.34
CA ARG A 170 -2.27 -36.05 12.71
C ARG A 170 -2.26 -35.68 14.19
N LYS A 171 -2.23 -36.67 15.09
CA LYS A 171 -2.16 -36.46 16.55
C LYS A 171 -0.94 -35.65 16.99
N HIS A 172 0.20 -35.78 16.29
CA HIS A 172 1.39 -34.98 16.58
C HIS A 172 1.19 -33.52 16.15
N LEU A 173 0.71 -33.30 14.93
CA LEU A 173 0.46 -31.96 14.39
C LEU A 173 -0.63 -31.21 15.18
N GLU A 174 -1.68 -31.91 15.63
CA GLU A 174 -2.71 -31.38 16.52
C GLU A 174 -2.19 -31.04 17.93
N SER A 175 -1.10 -31.68 18.38
CA SER A 175 -0.48 -31.39 19.69
C SER A 175 0.49 -30.20 19.68
N LEU A 176 0.84 -29.67 18.49
CA LEU A 176 1.69 -28.49 18.38
C LEU A 176 0.91 -27.22 18.76
N PRO A 177 1.52 -26.25 19.48
CA PRO A 177 0.83 -25.05 19.94
C PRO A 177 0.42 -24.10 18.80
N SER A 178 1.04 -24.25 17.63
CA SER A 178 0.71 -23.50 16.41
C SER A 178 1.24 -24.26 15.20
N THR A 179 0.52 -24.18 14.08
CA THR A 179 0.88 -24.77 12.79
C THR A 179 0.89 -23.69 11.70
N SER A 180 1.67 -23.88 10.65
CA SER A 180 1.80 -22.90 9.56
C SER A 180 0.58 -22.85 8.62
N TYR A 181 -0.29 -23.86 8.67
CA TYR A 181 -1.52 -23.95 7.87
C TYR A 181 -2.64 -24.51 8.77
N PRO A 182 -3.91 -24.09 8.59
CA PRO A 182 -5.02 -24.63 9.34
C PRO A 182 -5.18 -26.14 9.09
N LEU A 183 -5.34 -26.92 10.16
CA LEU A 183 -5.48 -28.38 10.07
C LEU A 183 -6.87 -28.83 9.57
N GLU A 184 -7.88 -27.95 9.71
CA GLU A 184 -9.27 -28.17 9.33
C GLU A 184 -9.76 -27.04 8.40
N PRO A 185 -10.72 -27.30 7.50
CA PRO A 185 -11.35 -26.27 6.68
C PRO A 185 -11.95 -25.15 7.52
N THR A 186 -11.76 -23.91 7.08
CA THR A 186 -12.22 -22.70 7.81
C THR A 186 -13.44 -22.05 7.13
N GLY A 187 -13.75 -22.41 5.89
CA GLY A 187 -14.82 -21.80 5.10
C GLY A 187 -14.45 -20.40 4.56
N ASP A 188 -13.17 -20.04 4.57
CA ASP A 188 -12.71 -18.79 3.95
C ASP A 188 -12.87 -18.87 2.42
N PRO A 189 -13.41 -17.83 1.74
CA PRO A 189 -13.65 -17.86 0.30
C PRO A 189 -12.38 -18.03 -0.56
N ALA A 190 -11.18 -17.92 0.02
CA ALA A 190 -9.94 -18.26 -0.67
C ALA A 190 -9.66 -19.78 -0.73
N GLN A 191 -10.35 -20.63 0.03
CA GLN A 191 -10.08 -22.08 0.12
C GLN A 191 -10.49 -22.85 -1.15
N VAL A 192 -9.70 -23.86 -1.53
CA VAL A 192 -9.85 -24.68 -2.76
C VAL A 192 -9.74 -26.18 -2.48
#